data_AF-A0A453LRF2-F1
#
_entry.id   AF-A0A453LRF2-F1
#
_cell.length_a   1.000
_cell.length_b   1.000
_cell.length_c   1.000
_cell.angle_alpha   90.00
_cell.angle_beta   90.00
_cell.angle_gamma   90.00
#
_symmetry.space_group_name_H-M   'P 1'
#
loop_
_entity.id
_entity.type
_entity.pdbx_description
1 polymer ?
#
loop_
_entity_poly.entity_id
_entity_poly.type
_entity_poly.pdbx_seq_one_letter_code
_entity_poly.pdbx_strand_id
1 'polypeptide(L)'
;KARRTQAALKLLRGMRMKGMRPTPKAFNTVIQSLFKGNNGRDALNLYREMTEVEMADKGFIPEFSSFRMLADGLLNLGMDDYLISAIELIAEKANFRESDVSAIRGYLRIRKFYDALATFGRLLDINNPRWTYR
;
A
#
# COMPACT_ATOMS: atom_id res chain seq x y z
N LYS A 1 5.19 -16.00 -16.13
CA LYS A 1 4.86 -15.01 -15.07
C LYS A 1 4.03 -15.63 -13.93
N ALA A 2 2.87 -16.23 -14.18
CA ALA A 2 1.98 -16.78 -13.14
C ALA A 2 2.62 -17.81 -12.18
N ARG A 3 3.48 -18.72 -12.66
CA ARG A 3 4.17 -19.73 -11.81
C ARG A 3 5.05 -19.11 -10.71
N ARG A 4 5.72 -17.99 -11.00
CA ARG A 4 6.60 -17.31 -10.02
C ARG A 4 5.77 -16.60 -8.94
N THR A 5 4.64 -16.01 -9.32
CA THR A 5 3.69 -15.38 -8.38
C THR A 5 3.06 -16.41 -7.44
N GLN A 6 2.62 -17.57 -7.93
CA GLN A 6 2.12 -18.66 -7.09
C GLN A 6 3.18 -19.20 -6.12
N ALA A 7 4.42 -19.38 -6.58
CA ALA A 7 5.52 -19.79 -5.72
C ALA A 7 5.79 -18.76 -4.61
N ALA A 8 5.77 -17.47 -4.94
CA ALA A 8 5.98 -16.40 -3.97
C ALA A 8 4.83 -16.27 -2.96
N LEU A 9 3.58 -16.44 -3.38
CA LEU A 9 2.42 -16.53 -2.47
C LEU A 9 2.52 -17.73 -1.52
N LYS A 10 2.94 -18.90 -2.02
CA LYS A 10 3.21 -20.08 -1.19
C LYS A 10 4.32 -19.82 -0.19
N LEU A 11 5.36 -19.09 -0.57
CA LEU A 11 6.46 -18.72 0.32
C LEU A 11 5.98 -17.77 1.44
N LEU A 12 5.20 -16.73 1.11
CA LEU A 12 4.60 -15.84 2.12
C LEU A 12 3.73 -16.62 3.12
N ARG A 13 2.89 -17.53 2.63
CA ARG A 13 2.09 -18.42 3.50
C ARG A 13 2.96 -19.33 4.35
N GLY A 14 3.99 -19.94 3.76
CA GLY A 14 4.93 -20.80 4.47
C GLY A 14 5.70 -20.06 5.58
N MET A 15 6.05 -18.80 5.37
CA MET A 15 6.65 -17.95 6.41
C MET A 15 5.69 -17.78 7.59
N ARG A 16 4.44 -17.40 7.31
CA ARG A 16 3.40 -17.23 8.34
C ARG A 16 3.13 -18.51 9.13
N MET A 17 3.02 -19.65 8.45
CA MET A 17 2.80 -20.96 9.09
C MET A 17 3.94 -21.36 10.04
N LYS A 18 5.15 -20.85 9.81
CA LYS A 18 6.32 -21.05 10.68
C LYS A 18 6.44 -19.98 11.77
N GLY A 19 5.43 -19.13 11.96
CA GLY A 19 5.45 -18.03 12.92
C GLY A 19 6.33 -16.84 12.50
N MET A 20 6.86 -16.83 11.28
CA MET A 20 7.64 -15.70 10.77
C MET A 20 6.71 -14.60 10.23
N ARG A 21 7.01 -13.34 10.57
CA ARG A 21 6.37 -12.18 9.98
C ARG A 21 7.05 -11.87 8.63
N PRO A 22 6.36 -11.99 7.48
CA PRO A 22 6.96 -11.61 6.20
C PRO A 22 7.26 -10.12 6.17
N THR A 23 8.38 -9.74 5.54
CA THR A 23 8.79 -8.34 5.48
C THR A 23 8.03 -7.58 4.39
N PRO A 24 7.92 -6.25 4.48
CA PRO A 24 7.28 -5.42 3.44
C PRO A 24 7.91 -5.64 2.06
N LYS A 25 9.24 -5.82 2.01
CA LYS A 25 9.97 -6.15 0.78
C LYS A 25 9.53 -7.48 0.14
N ALA A 26 9.20 -8.49 0.95
CA ALA A 26 8.69 -9.76 0.45
C ALA A 26 7.30 -9.59 -0.18
N PHE A 27 6.40 -8.87 0.48
CA PHE A 27 5.08 -8.52 -0.07
C PHE A 27 5.19 -7.71 -1.37
N ASN A 28 5.98 -6.64 -1.35
CA ASN A 28 6.18 -5.76 -2.51
C ASN A 28 6.63 -6.51 -3.76
N THR A 29 7.52 -7.50 -3.60
CA THR A 29 7.99 -8.35 -4.71
C THR A 29 6.83 -9.12 -5.36
N VAL A 30 5.91 -9.66 -4.56
CA VAL A 30 4.75 -10.40 -5.08
C VAL A 30 3.74 -9.45 -5.71
N ILE A 31 3.46 -8.31 -5.09
CA ILE A 31 2.57 -7.26 -5.58
C ILE A 31 3.03 -6.77 -6.97
N GLN A 32 4.32 -6.47 -7.16
CA GLN A 32 4.85 -6.10 -8.48
C GLN A 32 4.67 -7.21 -9.52
N SER A 33 4.79 -8.47 -9.11
CA SER A 33 4.58 -9.61 -10.01
C SER A 33 3.10 -9.73 -10.45
N LEU A 34 2.17 -9.36 -9.57
CA LEU A 34 0.73 -9.36 -9.83
C LEU A 34 0.36 -8.25 -10.81
N PHE A 35 0.89 -7.03 -10.65
CA PHE A 35 0.72 -5.97 -11.65
C PHE A 35 1.26 -6.36 -13.02
N LYS A 36 2.44 -6.99 -13.04
CA LYS A 36 3.02 -7.54 -14.29
C LYS A 36 2.15 -8.62 -14.93
N GLY A 37 1.24 -9.24 -14.19
CA GLY A 37 0.26 -10.22 -14.66
C GLY A 37 -1.16 -9.66 -14.83
N ASN A 38 -1.32 -8.33 -14.77
CA ASN A 38 -2.62 -7.64 -14.82
C ASN A 38 -3.61 -8.02 -13.70
N ASN A 39 -3.10 -8.52 -12.57
CA ASN A 39 -3.90 -8.96 -11.43
C ASN A 39 -3.95 -7.87 -10.34
N GLY A 40 -4.46 -6.68 -10.68
CA GLY A 40 -4.45 -5.54 -9.76
C GLY A 40 -5.32 -5.73 -8.51
N ARG A 41 -6.44 -6.47 -8.61
CA ARG A 41 -7.28 -6.81 -7.45
C ARG A 41 -6.51 -7.65 -6.41
N ASP A 42 -5.80 -8.68 -6.87
CA ASP A 42 -4.99 -9.52 -5.99
C ASP A 42 -3.82 -8.73 -5.40
N ALA A 43 -3.24 -7.81 -6.19
CA ALA A 43 -2.18 -6.92 -5.73
C ALA A 43 -2.67 -6.03 -4.57
N LEU A 44 -3.87 -5.45 -4.68
CA LEU A 44 -4.49 -4.67 -3.62
C LEU A 44 -4.78 -5.53 -2.38
N ASN A 45 -5.39 -6.71 -2.55
CA ASN A 45 -5.67 -7.61 -1.42
C ASN A 45 -4.41 -7.97 -0.63
N LEU A 46 -3.32 -8.25 -1.34
CA LEU A 46 -2.04 -8.56 -0.72
C LEU A 46 -1.40 -7.35 -0.02
N TYR A 47 -1.59 -6.15 -0.56
CA TYR A 47 -1.18 -4.91 0.09
C TYR A 47 -1.99 -4.62 1.37
N ARG A 48 -3.29 -4.92 1.38
CA ARG A 48 -4.13 -4.82 2.59
C ARG A 48 -3.62 -5.74 3.69
N GLU A 49 -3.32 -7.00 3.35
CA GLU A 49 -2.71 -7.95 4.28
C GLU A 49 -1.37 -7.41 4.84
N MET A 50 -0.50 -6.89 3.97
CA MET A 50 0.76 -6.27 4.41
C MET A 50 0.51 -5.10 5.37
N THR A 51 -0.44 -4.21 5.03
CA THR A 51 -0.79 -3.04 5.83
C THR A 51 -1.34 -3.45 7.20
N GLU A 52 -2.18 -4.49 7.26
CA GLU A 52 -2.69 -5.03 8.53
C GLU A 52 -1.56 -5.60 9.39
N VAL A 53 -0.60 -6.32 8.79
CA VAL A 53 0.56 -6.87 9.52
C VAL A 53 1.47 -5.75 10.01
N GLU A 54 1.71 -4.72 9.20
CA GLU A 54 2.52 -3.57 9.58
C GLU A 54 1.85 -2.79 10.71
N MET A 55 0.59 -2.39 10.54
CA MET A 55 -0.14 -1.56 11.50
C MET A 55 -0.62 -2.30 12.77
N ALA A 56 -0.47 -3.63 12.85
CA ALA A 56 -0.84 -4.42 14.03
C ALA A 56 -0.03 -4.04 15.28
N ASP A 57 1.22 -3.59 15.10
CA ASP A 57 1.98 -2.99 16.18
C ASP A 57 1.60 -1.49 16.23
N LYS A 58 0.76 -1.13 17.21
CA LYS A 58 0.08 0.18 17.35
C LYS A 58 0.93 1.36 16.88
N GLY A 59 0.61 1.89 15.69
CA GLY A 59 1.16 3.15 15.17
C GLY A 59 2.10 3.02 13.97
N PHE A 60 2.25 1.84 13.38
CA PHE A 60 3.17 1.67 12.25
C PHE A 60 2.51 1.96 10.90
N ILE A 61 2.84 3.10 10.28
CA ILE A 61 2.31 3.50 8.97
C ILE A 61 3.16 2.89 7.84
N PRO A 62 2.55 2.36 6.75
CA PRO A 62 3.26 1.84 5.59
C PRO A 62 4.22 2.85 5.01
N GLU A 63 5.40 2.38 4.60
CA GLU A 63 6.38 3.24 3.93
C GLU A 63 5.82 3.80 2.63
N PHE A 64 6.07 5.09 2.37
CA PHE A 64 5.62 5.75 1.14
C PHE A 64 6.13 5.03 -0.11
N SER A 65 7.32 4.44 -0.07
CA SER A 65 7.90 3.66 -1.18
C SER A 65 7.03 2.45 -1.55
N SER A 66 6.51 1.71 -0.56
CA SER A 66 5.60 0.58 -0.75
C SER A 66 4.26 1.03 -1.32
N PHE A 67 3.71 2.12 -0.78
CA PHE A 67 2.46 2.68 -1.28
C PHE A 67 2.59 3.24 -2.70
N ARG A 68 3.66 3.97 -3.00
CA ARG A 68 3.99 4.52 -4.32
C ARG A 68 4.03 3.42 -5.38
N MET A 69 4.69 2.31 -5.07
CA MET A 69 4.73 1.13 -5.93
C MET A 69 3.33 0.57 -6.23
N LEU A 70 2.45 0.50 -5.22
CA LEU A 70 1.05 0.09 -5.41
C LEU A 70 0.31 1.09 -6.31
N ALA A 71 0.42 2.38 -6.01
CA ALA A 71 -0.27 3.45 -6.71
C ALA A 71 0.12 3.51 -8.20
N ASP A 72 1.41 3.46 -8.50
CA ASP A 72 1.90 3.44 -9.88
C ASP A 72 1.38 2.19 -10.62
N GLY A 73 1.33 1.03 -9.94
CA GLY A 73 0.75 -0.20 -10.50
C GLY A 73 -0.74 -0.09 -10.83
N LEU A 74 -1.54 0.50 -9.93
CA LEU A 74 -2.98 0.67 -10.14
C LEU A 74 -3.29 1.71 -11.22
N LEU A 75 -2.60 2.86 -11.21
CA LEU A 75 -2.76 3.91 -12.21
C LEU A 75 -2.41 3.40 -13.62
N ASN A 76 -1.33 2.62 -13.75
CA ASN A 76 -0.94 2.02 -15.03
C ASN A 76 -1.98 1.02 -15.57
N LEU A 77 -2.82 0.45 -14.71
CA LEU A 77 -3.92 -0.44 -15.09
C LEU A 77 -5.26 0.29 -15.22
N GLY A 78 -5.31 1.61 -15.04
CA GLY A 78 -6.55 2.39 -15.01
C GLY A 78 -7.48 2.03 -13.85
N MET A 79 -6.92 1.47 -12.77
CA MET A 79 -7.62 0.94 -11.61
C MET A 79 -7.81 2.01 -10.53
N ASP A 80 -8.41 3.13 -10.92
CA ASP A 80 -8.52 4.35 -10.10
C ASP A 80 -9.33 4.11 -8.81
N ASP A 81 -10.43 3.36 -8.87
CA ASP A 81 -11.26 3.04 -7.70
C ASP A 81 -10.48 2.26 -6.63
N TYR A 82 -9.57 1.39 -7.08
CA TYR A 82 -8.70 0.63 -6.20
C TYR A 82 -7.62 1.53 -5.58
N LEU A 83 -7.11 2.53 -6.30
CA LEU A 83 -6.20 3.54 -5.74
C LEU A 83 -6.90 4.35 -4.65
N ILE A 84 -8.12 4.84 -4.92
CA ILE A 84 -8.93 5.59 -3.96
C ILE A 84 -9.15 4.74 -2.70
N SER A 85 -9.58 3.49 -2.88
CA SER A 85 -9.79 2.55 -1.78
C SER A 85 -8.53 2.30 -0.94
N ALA A 86 -7.35 2.27 -1.57
CA ALA A 86 -6.07 2.07 -0.87
C ALA A 86 -5.69 3.30 -0.03
N ILE A 87 -5.88 4.51 -0.56
CA ILE A 87 -5.64 5.77 0.17
C ILE A 87 -6.57 5.86 1.37
N GLU A 88 -7.87 5.59 1.18
CA GLU A 88 -8.86 5.69 2.26
C GLU A 88 -8.59 4.71 3.40
N LEU A 89 -8.22 3.46 3.06
CA LEU A 89 -7.84 2.45 4.05
C LEU A 89 -6.71 2.92 4.97
N ILE A 90 -5.66 3.50 4.38
CA ILE A 90 -4.51 3.96 5.16
C ILE A 90 -4.85 5.22 5.93
N ALA A 91 -5.59 6.17 5.33
CA ALA A 91 -6.01 7.39 6.00
C ALA A 91 -6.86 7.11 7.24
N GLU A 92 -7.79 6.15 7.15
CA GLU A 92 -8.60 5.66 8.27
C GLU A 92 -7.73 5.04 9.36
N LYS A 93 -6.85 4.08 9.00
CA LYS A 93 -6.03 3.36 9.97
C LYS A 93 -4.93 4.22 10.60
N ALA A 94 -4.41 5.21 9.87
CA ALA A 94 -3.40 6.14 10.35
C ALA A 94 -4.00 7.32 11.15
N ASN A 95 -5.33 7.41 11.22
CA ASN A 95 -6.05 8.46 11.94
C ASN A 95 -5.59 9.88 11.55
N PHE A 96 -5.47 10.13 10.25
CA PHE A 96 -5.10 11.46 9.72
C PHE A 96 -6.16 12.51 10.05
N ARG A 97 -5.76 13.78 10.07
CA ARG A 97 -6.70 14.89 10.32
C ARG A 97 -7.73 14.96 9.20
N GLU A 98 -8.98 15.23 9.56
CA GLU A 98 -10.09 15.37 8.59
C GLU A 98 -9.81 16.43 7.50
N SER A 99 -9.06 17.49 7.83
CA SER A 99 -8.63 18.50 6.86
C SER A 99 -7.72 17.91 5.78
N ASP A 100 -6.80 17.02 6.18
CA ASP A 100 -5.83 16.40 5.29
C ASP A 100 -6.51 15.35 4.40
N VAL A 101 -7.40 14.54 5.01
CA VAL A 101 -8.24 13.57 4.29
C VAL A 101 -9.15 14.27 3.28
N SER A 102 -9.76 15.39 3.65
CA SER A 102 -10.59 16.20 2.75
C SER A 102 -9.81 16.77 1.57
N ALA A 103 -8.58 17.27 1.80
CA ALA A 103 -7.73 17.77 0.72
C ALA A 103 -7.39 16.67 -0.30
N ILE A 104 -7.04 15.47 0.19
CA ILE A 104 -6.78 14.31 -0.66
C ILE A 104 -8.03 13.92 -1.45
N ARG A 105 -9.18 13.79 -0.78
CA ARG A 105 -10.47 13.49 -1.46
C ARG A 105 -10.81 14.53 -2.52
N GLY A 106 -10.49 15.82 -2.27
CA GLY A 106 -10.61 16.89 -3.25
C GLY A 106 -9.83 16.60 -4.52
N TYR A 107 -8.54 16.26 -4.41
CA TYR A 107 -7.71 15.89 -5.57
C TYR A 107 -8.21 14.62 -6.29
N LEU A 108 -8.66 13.61 -5.53
CA LEU A 108 -9.18 12.35 -6.09
C LEU A 108 -10.44 12.58 -6.93
N ARG A 109 -11.37 13.43 -6.46
CA ARG A 109 -12.63 13.76 -7.18
C ARG A 109 -12.38 14.39 -8.56
N ILE A 110 -11.33 15.19 -8.68
CA ILE A 110 -10.94 15.84 -9.95
C ILE A 110 -9.86 15.06 -10.71
N ARG A 111 -9.59 13.81 -10.31
CA ARG A 111 -8.61 12.89 -10.92
C ARG A 111 -7.17 13.45 -10.97
N LYS A 112 -6.83 14.39 -10.10
CA LYS A 112 -5.44 14.87 -9.92
C LYS A 112 -4.66 13.89 -9.03
N PHE A 113 -4.51 12.65 -9.50
CA PHE A 113 -3.93 11.56 -8.71
C PHE A 113 -2.51 11.84 -8.23
N TYR A 114 -1.66 12.45 -9.05
CA TYR A 114 -0.30 12.77 -8.63
C TYR A 114 -0.24 13.83 -7.53
N ASP A 115 -1.15 14.82 -7.55
CA ASP A 115 -1.26 15.81 -6.46
C ASP A 115 -1.78 15.17 -5.17
N ALA A 116 -2.76 14.25 -5.30
CA ALA A 116 -3.25 13.43 -4.20
C ALA A 116 -2.11 12.59 -3.60
N LEU A 117 -1.31 11.91 -4.44
CA LEU A 117 -0.18 11.09 -4.03
C LEU A 117 0.93 11.92 -3.36
N ALA A 118 1.23 13.11 -3.88
CA ALA A 118 2.22 14.00 -3.28
C ALA A 118 1.78 14.46 -1.89
N THR A 119 0.51 14.81 -1.73
CA THR A 119 -0.06 15.22 -0.44
C THR A 119 -0.07 14.05 0.54
N PHE A 120 -0.54 12.90 0.09
CA PHE A 120 -0.60 11.69 0.89
C PHE A 120 0.80 11.19 1.30
N GLY A 121 1.78 11.23 0.39
CA GLY A 121 3.16 10.88 0.71
C GLY A 121 3.75 11.74 1.83
N ARG A 122 3.53 13.06 1.79
CA ARG A 122 3.92 13.96 2.88
C ARG A 122 3.28 13.56 4.21
N LEU A 123 2.00 13.16 4.22
CA LEU A 123 1.34 12.71 5.44
C LEU A 123 1.94 11.40 5.96
N LEU A 124 2.22 10.44 5.07
CA LEU A 124 2.87 9.20 5.48
C LEU A 124 4.24 9.47 6.09
N ASP A 125 5.04 10.35 5.50
CA ASP A 125 6.39 10.68 5.99
C ASP A 125 6.33 11.40 7.36
N ILE A 126 5.46 12.41 7.52
CA ILE A 126 5.30 13.16 8.79
C ILE A 126 4.87 12.23 9.92
N ASN A 127 3.99 11.28 9.64
CA ASN A 127 3.43 10.40 10.66
C ASN A 127 4.22 9.10 10.82
N ASN A 128 5.30 8.87 10.07
CA ASN A 128 6.09 7.65 10.17
C ASN A 128 7.12 7.74 11.31
N PRO A 129 6.95 6.98 12.42
CA PRO A 129 7.84 7.04 13.57
C PRO A 129 9.25 6.47 13.28
N ARG A 130 9.51 5.85 12.12
CA ARG A 130 10.86 5.42 11.73
C ARG A 130 11.78 6.57 11.32
N TRP A 131 11.24 7.74 11.01
CA TRP A 131 12.00 8.86 10.44
C TRP A 131 12.18 10.03 11.42
N THR A 132 11.64 9.94 12.63
CA THR A 132 11.76 10.98 13.68
C THR A 132 13.14 11.07 14.33
N TYR A 133 14.08 10.17 14.00
CA TYR A 133 15.49 10.27 14.38
C TYR A 133 16.39 9.77 13.24
N ARG A 134 16.68 10.63 12.26
CA ARG A 134 17.84 10.50 11.37
C ARG A 134 18.48 11.86 11.16
#